data_AF-A0A510DXU8-F1
#
_entry.id   AF-A0A510DXU8-F1
#
_cell.length_a   1.000
_cell.length_b   1.000
_cell.length_c   1.000
_cell.angle_alpha   90.00
_cell.angle_beta   90.00
_cell.angle_gamma   90.00
#
_symmetry.space_group_name_H-M   'P 1'
#
loop_
_entity.id
_entity.type
_entity.pdbx_description
1 polymer ?
#
loop_
_entity_poly.entity_id
_entity_poly.type
_entity_poly.pdbx_seq_one_letter_code
_entity_poly.pdbx_strand_id
1 'polypeptide(L)'
;MGMVLDCFRIGDRPEVPITVTDIVKHMSIEVNASIDTSFSGYLLLANPLYPKINSVELDESYWRTYATLNGIVRTKVAKARIYFIRL
;
A
#
# COMPACT_ATOMS: atom_id res chain seq x y z
N MET A 1 3.59 23.83 -26.14
CA MET A 1 4.12 22.99 -25.03
C MET A 1 3.32 21.70 -25.03
N GLY A 2 3.91 20.61 -25.50
CA GLY A 2 3.25 19.30 -25.48
C GLY A 2 3.21 18.78 -24.05
N MET A 3 2.01 18.49 -23.56
CA MET A 3 1.82 17.74 -22.32
C MET A 3 2.40 16.35 -22.54
N VAL A 4 3.48 16.00 -21.83
CA VAL A 4 3.97 14.62 -21.79
C VAL A 4 2.97 13.85 -20.93
N LEU A 5 2.05 13.13 -21.57
CA LEU A 5 1.28 12.08 -20.91
C LEU A 5 2.19 10.86 -20.85
N ASP A 6 2.92 10.71 -19.74
CA ASP A 6 3.51 9.41 -19.38
C ASP A 6 2.34 8.47 -19.00
N CYS A 7 1.72 7.88 -20.01
CA CYS A 7 0.69 6.87 -19.84
C CYS A 7 1.35 5.51 -19.56
N PHE A 8 0.75 4.75 -18.64
CA PHE A 8 1.04 3.32 -18.54
C PHE A 8 0.71 2.61 -19.85
N ARG A 9 1.52 1.62 -20.23
CA ARG A 9 1.29 0.86 -21.46
C ARG A 9 0.04 0.01 -21.31
N ILE A 10 -0.69 -0.16 -22.41
CA ILE A 10 -1.86 -1.05 -22.46
C ILE A 10 -1.39 -2.46 -22.11
N GLY A 11 -1.98 -3.06 -21.06
CA GLY A 11 -1.64 -4.39 -20.56
C GLY A 11 -0.76 -4.41 -19.31
N ASP A 12 -0.10 -3.30 -18.99
CA ASP A 12 0.67 -3.18 -17.76
C ASP A 12 -0.25 -2.78 -16.61
N ARG A 13 -0.09 -3.43 -15.45
CA ARG A 13 -0.72 -2.95 -14.23
C ARG A 13 0.00 -1.69 -13.79
N PRO A 14 -0.68 -0.54 -13.62
CA PRO A 14 -0.02 0.69 -13.21
C PRO A 14 0.44 0.51 -11.77
N GLU A 15 1.76 0.48 -11.58
CA GLU A 15 2.40 0.33 -10.28
C GLU A 15 3.44 1.41 -10.07
N VAL A 16 3.57 1.88 -8.83
CA VAL A 16 4.57 2.87 -8.43
C VAL A 16 5.44 2.31 -7.31
N PRO A 17 6.78 2.43 -7.41
CA PRO A 17 7.67 2.02 -6.35
C PRO A 17 7.53 2.97 -5.15
N ILE A 18 7.24 2.39 -3.99
CA ILE A 18 7.13 3.12 -2.72
C ILE A 18 8.01 2.49 -1.66
N THR A 19 8.48 3.32 -0.74
CA THR A 19 9.11 2.90 0.51
C THR A 19 8.10 3.01 1.63
N VAL A 20 7.90 1.93 2.38
CA VAL A 20 7.09 1.91 3.60
C VAL A 20 8.01 1.74 4.80
N THR A 21 8.02 2.73 5.68
CA THR A 21 8.91 2.80 6.84
C THR A 21 8.12 2.64 8.14
N ASP A 22 8.55 1.68 8.95
CA ASP A 22 8.11 1.54 10.34
C ASP A 22 8.56 2.74 11.17
N ILE A 23 7.61 3.41 11.84
CA ILE A 23 7.88 4.67 12.55
C ILE A 23 8.63 4.49 13.88
N VAL A 24 8.75 3.26 14.39
CA VAL A 24 9.45 2.94 15.65
C VAL A 24 10.76 2.23 15.38
N LYS A 25 10.77 1.20 14.53
CA LYS A 25 11.96 0.39 14.23
C LYS A 25 12.90 1.04 13.21
N HIS A 26 12.43 2.07 12.50
CA HIS A 26 13.13 2.66 11.35
C HIS A 26 13.49 1.65 10.25
N MET A 27 12.83 0.49 10.23
CA MET A 27 12.94 -0.50 9.17
C MET A 27 12.09 -0.06 7.98
N SER A 28 12.61 -0.24 6.77
CA SER A 28 11.90 0.09 5.54
C SER A 28 11.77 -1.13 4.64
N ILE A 29 10.65 -1.21 3.94
CA ILE A 29 10.43 -2.16 2.84
C ILE A 29 10.13 -1.38 1.57
N GLU A 30 10.62 -1.88 0.45
CA GLU A 30 10.28 -1.37 -0.87
C GLU A 30 9.21 -2.29 -1.47
N VAL A 31 8.14 -1.69 -1.98
CA VAL A 31 7.04 -2.40 -2.63
C VAL A 31 6.57 -1.64 -3.86
N ASN A 32 6.14 -2.36 -4.89
CA ASN A 32 5.42 -1.78 -6.00
C ASN A 32 3.93 -1.73 -5.64
N ALA A 33 3.39 -0.53 -5.45
CA ALA A 33 1.99 -0.33 -5.12
C ALA A 33 1.16 -0.11 -6.38
N SER A 34 0.06 -0.86 -6.53
CA SER A 34 -0.91 -0.64 -7.60
C SER A 34 -1.55 0.73 -7.47
N ILE A 35 -1.58 1.49 -8.56
CA ILE A 35 -2.41 2.68 -8.67
C ILE A 35 -3.83 2.21 -8.97
N ASP A 36 -4.74 2.47 -8.04
CA ASP A 36 -6.16 2.14 -8.20
C ASP A 36 -6.99 3.37 -7.82
N THR A 37 -7.44 4.13 -8.83
CA THR A 37 -8.25 5.33 -8.62
C THR A 37 -9.67 5.02 -8.17
N SER A 38 -10.11 3.76 -8.29
CA SER A 38 -11.43 3.31 -7.82
C SER A 38 -11.42 2.92 -6.33
N PHE A 39 -10.23 2.75 -5.75
CA PHE A 39 -10.05 2.41 -4.34
C PHE A 39 -9.63 3.63 -3.52
N SER A 40 -10.41 3.94 -2.49
CA SER A 40 -10.07 4.96 -1.48
C SER A 40 -9.94 4.29 -0.11
N GLY A 41 -8.74 4.32 0.47
CA GLY A 41 -8.48 3.63 1.73
C GLY A 41 -7.02 3.52 2.12
N TYR A 42 -6.69 2.44 2.82
CA TYR A 42 -5.35 2.15 3.33
C TYR A 42 -4.51 1.45 2.27
N LEU A 43 -3.19 1.65 2.29
CA LEU A 43 -2.27 0.80 1.55
C LEU A 43 -2.40 -0.64 2.05
N LEU A 44 -2.87 -1.54 1.18
CA LEU A 44 -2.96 -2.96 1.49
C LEU A 44 -1.61 -3.61 1.19
N LEU A 45 -1.06 -4.29 2.19
CA LEU A 45 0.22 -5.00 2.07
C LEU A 45 0.01 -6.50 2.14
N ALA A 46 0.85 -7.23 1.40
CA ALA A 46 0.86 -8.69 1.47
C ALA A 46 1.20 -9.15 2.89
N ASN A 47 0.51 -10.19 3.37
CA ASN A 47 0.68 -10.73 4.72
C ASN A 47 2.15 -10.99 5.13
N PRO A 48 3.05 -11.51 4.26
CA PRO A 48 4.45 -11.73 4.62
C PRO A 48 5.24 -10.44 4.91
N LEU A 49 4.77 -9.28 4.44
CA LEU A 49 5.44 -7.99 4.62
C LEU A 49 5.00 -7.30 5.90
N TYR A 50 3.78 -7.57 6.37
CA TYR A 50 3.17 -6.88 7.51
C TYR A 50 4.01 -6.96 8.80
N PRO A 51 4.57 -8.13 9.22
CA PRO A 51 5.38 -8.22 10.45
C PRO A 51 6.66 -7.35 10.44
N LYS A 52 7.09 -6.88 9.26
CA LYS A 52 8.28 -6.03 9.11
C LYS A 52 8.01 -4.57 9.49
N ILE A 53 6.75 -4.12 9.47
CA ILE A 53 6.38 -2.70 9.61
C ILE A 53 5.21 -2.45 10.58
N ASN A 54 4.87 -3.41 11.44
CA ASN A 54 3.68 -3.37 12.29
C ASN A 54 3.95 -2.89 13.72
N SER A 55 5.02 -2.14 13.99
CA SER A 55 5.36 -1.76 15.38
C SER A 55 4.32 -0.85 16.04
N VAL A 56 3.49 -0.19 15.24
CA VAL A 56 2.35 0.61 15.70
C VAL A 56 1.05 0.05 15.11
N GLU A 57 0.80 -1.23 15.38
CA GLU A 57 -0.49 -1.89 15.13
C GLU A 57 -1.59 -1.23 15.97
N LEU A 58 -2.71 -0.91 15.31
CA LEU A 58 -3.89 -0.35 15.94
C LEU A 58 -4.79 -1.48 16.44
N ASP A 59 -5.58 -1.17 17.47
CA ASP A 59 -6.52 -2.11 18.04
C ASP A 59 -7.64 -2.50 17.05
N GLU A 60 -8.41 -3.52 17.42
CA GLU A 60 -9.43 -4.12 16.57
C GLU A 60 -10.51 -3.14 16.07
N SER A 61 -10.73 -2.02 16.76
CA SER A 61 -11.69 -1.00 16.32
C SER A 61 -11.28 -0.30 15.02
N TYR A 62 -9.98 -0.36 14.67
CA TYR A 62 -9.43 0.21 13.44
C TYR A 62 -9.29 -0.81 12.31
N TRP A 63 -9.47 -2.10 12.57
CA TRP A 63 -9.30 -3.14 11.56
C TRP A 63 -10.30 -2.94 10.41
N ARG A 64 -9.89 -3.26 9.18
CA ARG A 64 -10.71 -3.03 7.98
C ARG A 64 -11.21 -4.32 7.41
N THR A 65 -12.48 -4.32 7.04
CA THR A 65 -13.16 -5.44 6.40
C THR A 65 -13.47 -5.05 4.95
N TYR A 66 -12.99 -5.85 4.01
CA TYR A 66 -13.21 -5.66 2.58
C TYR A 66 -14.01 -6.83 2.02
N ALA A 67 -15.05 -6.52 1.25
CA ALA A 67 -15.73 -7.52 0.42
C ALA A 67 -14.94 -7.71 -0.87
N THR A 68 -14.50 -8.94 -1.13
CA THR A 68 -13.74 -9.30 -2.32
C THR A 68 -14.49 -10.35 -3.13
N LEU A 69 -14.05 -10.62 -4.35
CA LEU A 69 -14.60 -11.73 -5.17
C LEU A 69 -14.46 -13.10 -4.49
N ASN A 70 -13.48 -13.25 -3.59
CA ASN A 70 -13.22 -14.50 -2.86
C ASN A 70 -13.83 -14.50 -1.45
N GLY A 71 -14.74 -13.57 -1.17
CA GLY A 71 -15.39 -13.41 0.13
C GLY A 71 -14.82 -12.27 0.97
N ILE A 72 -15.13 -12.30 2.25
CA ILE A 72 -14.81 -11.23 3.19
C ILE A 72 -13.38 -11.39 3.69
N VAL A 73 -12.59 -10.31 3.60
CA VAL A 73 -11.23 -10.25 4.14
C VAL A 73 -11.17 -9.20 5.24
N ARG A 74 -10.76 -9.61 6.44
CA ARG A 74 -10.47 -8.69 7.57
C ARG A 74 -8.96 -8.47 7.67
N THR A 75 -8.55 -7.22 7.78
CA THR A 75 -7.15 -6.79 7.74
C THR A 75 -6.79 -6.01 8.99
N LYS A 76 -5.60 -6.29 9.52
CA LYS A 76 -4.98 -5.50 10.59
C LYS A 76 -4.45 -4.19 10.03
N VAL A 77 -4.38 -3.17 10.88
CA VAL A 77 -3.93 -1.83 10.49
C VAL A 77 -2.78 -1.39 11.38
N ALA A 78 -1.73 -0.84 10.78
CA ALA A 78 -0.60 -0.24 11.49
C ALA A 78 -0.27 1.15 10.93
N LYS A 79 0.31 2.03 11.75
CA LYS A 79 0.84 3.32 11.29
C LYS A 79 2.23 3.13 10.68
N ALA A 80 2.42 3.68 9.49
CA ALA A 80 3.70 3.70 8.79
C ALA A 80 3.89 5.04 8.06
N ARG A 81 5.13 5.36 7.69
CA ARG A 81 5.44 6.44 6.75
C ARG A 81 5.56 5.86 5.35
N ILE A 82 4.97 6.53 4.36
CA ILE A 82 4.98 6.09 2.96
C ILE A 82 5.65 7.18 2.14
N TYR A 83 6.62 6.80 1.31
CA TYR A 83 7.34 7.70 0.43
C TYR A 83 7.33 7.13 -0.99
N PHE A 84 7.13 7.99 -2.00
CA PHE A 84 7.38 7.60 -3.38
C PHE A 84 8.89 7.58 -3.63
N ILE A 85 9.37 6.52 -4.26
CA ILE A 85 10.72 6.52 -4.82
C ILE A 85 10.63 7.36 -6.09
N ARG A 86 11.44 8.44 -6.17
CA ARG A 86 11.47 9.44 -7.26
C ARG A 86 10.85 8.92 -8.57
N LEU A 87 9.71 9.49 -8.96
CA LEU A 87 9.13 9.33 -10.30
C LEU A 87 10.05 9.98 -11.35
#